data_AF-A0A7S4GPA6-F1
#
_entry.id   AF-A0A7S4GPA6-F1
#
_cell.length_a   1.000
_cell.length_b   1.000
_cell.length_c   1.000
_cell.angle_alpha   90.00
_cell.angle_beta   90.00
_cell.angle_gamma   90.00
#
_symmetry.space_group_name_H-M   'P 1'
#
loop_
_entity.id
_entity.type
_entity.pdbx_description
1 polymer ?
#
loop_
_entity_poly.entity_id
_entity_poly.type
_entity_poly.pdbx_seq_one_letter_code
_entity_poly.pdbx_strand_id
1 'polypeptide(L)'
;MGGAPGGPLPSNSDQISRLTINKLESIFAQQFRNAVNPMPVALLYNDEAKDYILDRLRKVHITCRPQHLMAAYESAVAVRVLAPQVFHNLHPQSKSFYSRLSERYIKSRPREPSPLLWDVSDKLSELEMMHRNTFQWGPFPMDIALEDSQGNGRRDCIFVDSPTSFYLSTNQYLPRKKLRHHLLTSLGWNVRRVRWDEWLSLEPDKRVEWLRVLMSSPAPTELLDVELAPVKEQLTEFMRFKAIVKQQRYQDRYEPETMDLGL
;
A
#
# COMPACT_ATOMS: atom_id res chain seq x y z
N MET A 1 -10.08 -43.57 -35.23
CA MET A 1 -9.18 -42.42 -35.08
C MET A 1 -9.53 -41.73 -33.77
N GLY A 2 -8.69 -41.86 -32.76
CA GLY A 2 -8.95 -41.33 -31.42
C GLY A 2 -8.75 -39.82 -31.39
N GLY A 3 -9.82 -39.08 -31.12
CA GLY A 3 -9.73 -37.66 -30.78
C GLY A 3 -9.10 -37.53 -29.40
N ALA A 4 -7.95 -36.86 -29.33
CA ALA A 4 -7.36 -36.47 -28.05
C ALA A 4 -8.37 -35.60 -27.29
N PRO A 5 -8.59 -35.83 -25.98
CA PRO A 5 -9.45 -34.96 -25.19
C PRO A 5 -8.79 -33.59 -25.10
N GLY A 6 -9.41 -32.59 -25.72
CA GLY A 6 -8.99 -31.20 -25.63
C GLY A 6 -9.07 -30.75 -24.18
N GLY A 7 -7.92 -30.75 -23.49
CA GLY A 7 -7.82 -30.15 -22.16
C GLY A 7 -8.20 -28.67 -22.20
N PRO A 8 -8.67 -28.11 -21.08
CA PRO A 8 -9.03 -26.70 -21.02
C PRO A 8 -7.84 -25.83 -21.44
N LEU A 9 -8.13 -24.82 -22.27
CA LEU A 9 -7.12 -23.87 -22.74
C LEU A 9 -6.45 -23.19 -21.53
N PRO A 10 -5.11 -23.04 -21.54
CA PRO A 10 -4.40 -22.42 -20.43
C PRO A 10 -4.87 -20.98 -20.23
N SER A 11 -5.06 -20.57 -18.99
CA SER A 11 -5.51 -19.22 -18.65
C SER A 11 -4.50 -18.17 -19.11
N ASN A 12 -4.93 -16.91 -19.28
CA ASN A 12 -4.02 -15.81 -19.60
C ASN A 12 -2.90 -15.68 -18.56
N SER A 13 -3.20 -15.95 -17.28
CA SER A 13 -2.20 -15.97 -16.21
C SER A 13 -1.14 -17.06 -16.44
N ASP A 14 -1.55 -18.27 -16.84
CA ASP A 14 -0.63 -19.37 -17.11
C ASP A 14 0.30 -19.08 -18.30
N GLN A 15 -0.25 -18.49 -19.36
CA GLN A 15 0.53 -18.12 -20.54
C GLN A 15 1.57 -17.03 -20.19
N ILE A 16 1.15 -16.00 -19.46
CA ILE A 16 2.03 -14.91 -19.00
C ILE A 16 3.11 -15.44 -18.06
N SER A 17 2.75 -16.30 -17.11
CA SER A 17 3.68 -16.95 -16.19
C SER A 17 4.75 -17.75 -16.90
N ARG A 18 4.38 -18.62 -17.86
CA ARG A 18 5.33 -19.44 -18.63
C ARG A 18 6.33 -18.58 -19.40
N LEU A 19 5.85 -17.58 -20.13
CA LEU A 19 6.72 -16.65 -20.85
C LEU A 19 7.65 -15.88 -19.90
N THR A 20 7.13 -15.50 -18.74
CA THR A 20 7.89 -14.79 -17.71
C THR A 20 9.00 -15.66 -17.14
N ILE A 21 8.72 -16.91 -16.73
CA ILE A 21 9.73 -17.82 -16.18
C ILE A 21 10.86 -18.04 -17.19
N ASN A 22 10.54 -18.39 -18.44
CA ASN A 22 11.52 -18.58 -19.50
C ASN A 22 12.42 -17.35 -19.68
N LYS A 23 11.83 -16.15 -19.65
CA LYS A 23 12.61 -14.91 -19.74
C LYS A 23 13.47 -14.72 -18.51
N LEU A 24 12.91 -14.92 -17.32
CA LEU A 24 13.64 -14.75 -16.07
C LEU A 24 14.84 -15.68 -16.03
N GLU A 25 14.72 -16.95 -16.39
CA GLU A 25 15.84 -17.92 -16.42
C GLU A 25 17.08 -17.38 -17.14
N SER A 26 16.89 -16.68 -18.26
CA SER A 26 17.98 -16.11 -19.06
C SER A 26 18.65 -14.85 -18.50
N ILE A 27 18.03 -14.13 -17.55
CA ILE A 27 18.56 -12.84 -17.08
C ILE A 27 19.54 -12.97 -15.92
N PHE A 28 20.45 -12.00 -15.81
CA PHE A 28 21.43 -11.94 -14.73
C PHE A 28 20.78 -11.60 -13.37
N ALA A 29 21.44 -12.02 -12.29
CA ALA A 29 21.01 -11.79 -10.90
C ALA A 29 20.65 -10.31 -10.60
N GLN A 30 21.45 -9.37 -11.10
CA GLN A 30 21.21 -7.94 -10.89
C GLN A 30 19.97 -7.40 -11.60
N GLN A 31 19.56 -8.02 -12.71
CA GLN A 31 18.33 -7.67 -13.41
C GLN A 31 17.13 -8.34 -12.74
N PHE A 32 17.31 -9.58 -12.27
CA PHE A 32 16.27 -10.38 -11.63
C PHE A 32 15.66 -9.73 -10.38
N ARG A 33 16.44 -8.98 -9.60
CA ARG A 33 15.95 -8.33 -8.37
C ARG A 33 14.71 -7.43 -8.55
N ASN A 34 14.46 -6.92 -9.76
CA ASN A 34 13.27 -6.12 -10.08
C ASN A 34 12.03 -6.97 -10.42
N ALA A 35 12.21 -8.25 -10.74
CA ALA A 35 11.12 -9.18 -11.02
C ALA A 35 10.29 -9.50 -9.77
N VAL A 36 10.89 -9.35 -8.58
CA VAL A 36 10.17 -9.49 -7.31
C VAL A 36 9.44 -8.21 -7.00
N ASN A 37 8.24 -8.12 -7.54
CA ASN A 37 7.32 -7.01 -7.34
C ASN A 37 6.00 -7.55 -6.77
N PRO A 38 5.48 -6.97 -5.68
CA PRO A 38 4.28 -7.48 -5.02
C PRO A 38 3.06 -7.50 -5.94
N MET A 39 2.97 -6.58 -6.90
CA MET A 39 1.81 -6.50 -7.79
C MET A 39 1.66 -7.73 -8.70
N PRO A 40 2.61 -8.02 -9.62
CA PRO A 40 2.47 -9.17 -10.49
C PRO A 40 2.58 -10.50 -9.74
N VAL A 41 3.38 -10.57 -8.67
CA VAL A 41 3.50 -11.78 -7.84
C VAL A 41 2.17 -12.09 -7.13
N ALA A 42 1.46 -11.09 -6.63
CA ALA A 42 0.19 -11.31 -5.94
C ALA A 42 -0.99 -11.56 -6.89
N LEU A 43 -1.08 -10.80 -7.99
CA LEU A 43 -2.31 -10.69 -8.77
C LEU A 43 -2.24 -11.24 -10.20
N LEU A 44 -1.04 -11.41 -10.77
CA LEU A 44 -0.89 -11.75 -12.19
C LEU A 44 -0.38 -13.16 -12.40
N TYR A 45 0.68 -13.54 -11.69
CA TYR A 45 1.36 -14.80 -11.89
C TYR A 45 0.60 -15.96 -11.24
N ASN A 46 0.67 -17.12 -11.87
CA ASN A 46 0.25 -18.39 -11.30
C ASN A 46 1.22 -18.88 -10.21
N ASP A 47 0.85 -19.99 -9.57
CA ASP A 47 1.54 -20.53 -8.39
C ASP A 47 2.98 -20.99 -8.68
N GLU A 48 3.24 -21.57 -9.86
CA GLU A 48 4.58 -21.96 -10.31
C GLU A 48 5.52 -20.75 -10.41
N ALA A 49 5.06 -19.67 -11.05
CA ALA A 49 5.86 -18.46 -11.18
C ALA A 49 6.08 -17.77 -9.83
N LYS A 50 5.10 -17.77 -8.92
CA LYS A 50 5.27 -17.26 -7.56
C LYS A 50 6.36 -18.02 -6.80
N ASP A 51 6.32 -19.35 -6.81
CA ASP A 51 7.32 -20.21 -6.16
C ASP A 51 8.73 -19.95 -6.73
N TYR A 52 8.84 -20.00 -8.06
CA TYR A 52 10.09 -19.75 -8.77
C TYR A 52 10.70 -18.40 -8.43
N ILE A 53 9.90 -17.33 -8.49
CA ILE A 53 10.36 -15.97 -8.25
C ILE A 53 10.86 -15.82 -6.81
N LEU A 54 10.10 -16.34 -5.84
CA LEU A 54 10.46 -16.25 -4.43
C LEU A 54 11.69 -17.09 -4.07
N ASP A 55 11.83 -18.31 -4.59
CA ASP A 55 13.02 -19.15 -4.34
C ASP A 55 14.27 -18.60 -5.03
N ARG A 56 14.13 -18.14 -6.28
CA ARG A 56 15.28 -17.60 -7.01
C ARG A 56 15.81 -16.33 -6.37
N LEU A 57 14.93 -15.44 -5.87
CA LEU A 57 15.40 -14.24 -5.17
C LEU A 57 16.32 -14.58 -4.00
N ARG A 58 15.94 -15.58 -3.17
CA ARG A 58 16.80 -16.03 -2.08
C ARG A 58 18.20 -16.37 -2.58
N LYS A 59 18.34 -17.05 -3.72
CA LYS A 59 19.66 -17.42 -4.27
C LYS A 59 20.48 -16.20 -4.72
N VAL A 60 19.82 -15.12 -5.16
CA VAL A 60 20.49 -13.93 -5.72
C VAL A 60 20.42 -12.69 -4.82
N HIS A 61 19.90 -12.82 -3.60
CA HIS A 61 19.59 -11.70 -2.70
C HIS A 61 20.81 -10.82 -2.35
N ILE A 62 22.03 -11.35 -2.45
CA ILE A 62 23.26 -10.61 -2.20
C ILE A 62 23.43 -9.41 -3.15
N THR A 63 22.75 -9.43 -4.31
CA THR A 63 22.74 -8.33 -5.29
C THR A 63 21.63 -7.29 -5.04
N CYS A 64 20.79 -7.53 -4.03
CA CYS A 64 19.63 -6.70 -3.73
C CYS A 64 19.99 -5.48 -2.88
N ARG A 65 19.52 -4.31 -3.32
CA ARG A 65 19.45 -3.09 -2.51
C ARG A 65 18.19 -3.08 -1.61
N PRO A 66 18.12 -2.23 -0.57
CA PRO A 66 17.03 -2.23 0.40
C PRO A 66 15.61 -2.20 -0.20
N GLN A 67 15.38 -1.45 -1.27
CA GLN A 67 14.07 -1.39 -1.94
C GLN A 67 13.63 -2.74 -2.53
N HIS A 68 14.57 -3.55 -3.02
CA HIS A 68 14.24 -4.88 -3.57
C HIS A 68 13.95 -5.85 -2.43
N LEU A 69 14.69 -5.76 -1.31
CA LEU A 69 14.41 -6.54 -0.11
C LEU A 69 13.04 -6.19 0.48
N MET A 70 12.66 -4.92 0.48
CA MET A 70 11.33 -4.49 0.91
C MET A 70 10.23 -5.02 -0.02
N ALA A 71 10.43 -4.93 -1.35
CA ALA A 71 9.49 -5.49 -2.32
C ALA A 71 9.35 -7.01 -2.20
N ALA A 72 10.45 -7.70 -1.89
CA ALA A 72 10.46 -9.13 -1.61
C ALA A 72 9.70 -9.49 -0.34
N TYR A 73 9.89 -8.71 0.72
CA TYR A 73 9.14 -8.89 1.96
C TYR A 73 7.63 -8.66 1.73
N GLU A 74 7.26 -7.57 1.04
CA GLU A 74 5.87 -7.29 0.65
C GLU A 74 5.28 -8.41 -0.20
N SER A 75 6.04 -8.93 -1.18
CA SER A 75 5.61 -10.04 -2.05
C SER A 75 5.42 -11.34 -1.27
N ALA A 76 6.33 -11.67 -0.35
CA ALA A 76 6.23 -12.86 0.48
C ALA A 76 5.03 -12.80 1.44
N VAL A 77 4.73 -11.63 2.00
CA VAL A 77 3.50 -11.43 2.79
C VAL A 77 2.27 -11.57 1.91
N ALA A 78 2.27 -10.97 0.71
CA ALA A 78 1.15 -11.08 -0.22
C ALA A 78 0.86 -12.53 -0.62
N VAL A 79 1.90 -13.31 -0.96
CA VAL A 79 1.75 -14.74 -1.28
C VAL A 79 1.28 -15.53 -0.06
N ARG A 80 1.77 -15.24 1.14
CA ARG A 80 1.32 -15.93 2.35
C ARG A 80 -0.16 -15.72 2.65
N VAL A 81 -0.68 -14.53 2.36
CA VAL A 81 -2.08 -14.17 2.61
C VAL A 81 -3.00 -14.67 1.50
N LEU A 82 -2.62 -14.44 0.23
CA LEU A 82 -3.49 -14.67 -0.93
C LEU A 82 -3.30 -16.03 -1.60
N ALA A 83 -2.16 -16.67 -1.40
CA ALA A 83 -1.83 -17.98 -1.94
C ALA A 83 -1.07 -18.82 -0.89
N PRO A 84 -1.68 -19.08 0.29
CA PRO A 84 -1.01 -19.75 1.41
C PRO A 84 -0.43 -21.12 1.03
N GLN A 85 -1.07 -21.84 0.10
CA GLN A 85 -0.56 -23.11 -0.44
C GLN A 85 0.81 -22.97 -1.09
N VAL A 86 1.05 -21.88 -1.83
CA VAL A 86 2.33 -21.61 -2.46
C VAL A 86 3.38 -21.33 -1.40
N PHE A 87 3.06 -20.44 -0.44
CA PHE A 87 3.99 -20.11 0.64
C PHE A 87 4.36 -21.33 1.48
N HIS A 88 3.39 -22.21 1.75
CA HIS A 88 3.61 -23.45 2.49
C HIS A 88 4.55 -24.41 1.75
N ASN A 89 4.36 -24.53 0.43
CA ASN A 89 5.13 -25.43 -0.43
C ASN A 89 6.51 -24.88 -0.84
N LEU A 90 6.81 -23.60 -0.57
CA LEU A 90 8.14 -23.05 -0.77
C LEU A 90 9.22 -23.92 -0.11
N HIS A 91 10.37 -24.00 -0.77
CA HIS A 91 11.55 -24.68 -0.25
C HIS A 91 11.87 -24.21 1.19
N PRO A 92 12.23 -25.10 2.15
CA PRO A 92 12.47 -24.73 3.55
C PRO A 92 13.49 -23.59 3.73
N GLN A 93 14.54 -23.56 2.92
CA GLN A 93 15.53 -22.47 2.93
C GLN A 93 14.92 -21.12 2.48
N SER A 94 13.92 -21.13 1.60
CA SER A 94 13.19 -19.96 1.14
C SER A 94 12.24 -19.45 2.21
N LYS A 95 11.52 -20.35 2.89
CA LYS A 95 10.75 -19.97 4.09
C LYS A 95 11.63 -19.33 5.16
N SER A 96 12.75 -19.97 5.51
CA SER A 96 13.72 -19.43 6.48
C SER A 96 14.30 -18.08 6.07
N PHE A 97 14.59 -17.90 4.77
CA PHE A 97 15.03 -16.60 4.25
C PHE A 97 13.98 -15.50 4.48
N TYR A 98 12.72 -15.74 4.14
CA TYR A 98 11.66 -14.74 4.31
C TYR A 98 11.29 -14.51 5.79
N SER A 99 11.40 -15.51 6.67
CA SER A 99 11.29 -15.30 8.12
C SER A 99 12.38 -14.36 8.64
N ARG A 100 13.66 -14.64 8.31
CA ARG A 100 14.76 -13.75 8.71
C ARG A 100 14.66 -12.36 8.07
N LEU A 101 14.15 -12.27 6.84
CA LEU A 101 13.92 -11.00 6.19
C LEU A 101 12.86 -10.16 6.92
N SER A 102 11.84 -10.81 7.50
CA SER A 102 10.78 -10.13 8.25
C SER A 102 11.23 -9.56 9.59
N GLU A 103 12.29 -10.13 10.17
CA GLU A 103 12.91 -9.69 11.41
C GLU A 103 14.01 -8.65 11.17
N ARG A 104 14.49 -8.55 9.93
CA ARG A 104 15.60 -7.66 9.57
C ARG A 104 15.11 -6.21 9.46
N TYR A 105 15.88 -5.29 10.06
CA TYR A 105 15.75 -3.87 9.73
C TYR A 105 16.19 -3.60 8.28
N ILE A 106 15.24 -3.25 7.42
CA ILE A 106 15.48 -2.86 6.03
C ILE A 106 15.42 -1.34 5.96
N LYS A 107 16.55 -0.69 5.66
CA LYS A 107 16.61 0.76 5.52
C LYS A 107 15.62 1.24 4.47
N SER A 108 14.58 1.94 4.91
CA SER A 108 13.63 2.66 4.06
C SER A 108 13.89 4.15 4.13
N ARG A 109 13.41 4.90 3.13
CA ARG A 109 13.39 6.36 3.23
C ARG A 109 12.42 6.74 4.35
N PRO A 110 12.81 7.59 5.32
CA PRO A 110 11.87 8.09 6.31
C PRO A 110 10.71 8.75 5.57
N ARG A 111 9.49 8.36 5.95
CA ARG A 111 8.28 9.00 5.45
C ARG A 111 7.92 10.06 6.48
N GLU A 112 7.81 11.29 6.03
CA GLU A 112 7.28 12.37 6.83
C GLU A 112 5.77 12.45 6.59
N PRO A 113 4.98 12.72 7.64
CA PRO A 113 3.56 12.99 7.45
C PRO A 113 3.35 14.20 6.53
N SER A 114 2.39 14.10 5.61
CA SER A 114 2.02 15.24 4.76
C SER A 114 1.18 16.25 5.55
N PRO A 115 1.05 17.52 5.09
CA PRO A 115 0.15 18.49 5.72
C PRO A 115 -1.29 17.98 5.84
N LEU A 116 -1.78 17.28 4.80
CA LEU A 116 -3.09 16.63 4.83
C LEU A 116 -3.19 15.54 5.92
N LEU A 117 -2.11 14.80 6.18
CA LEU A 117 -2.09 13.79 7.23
C LEU A 117 -2.10 14.46 8.61
N TRP A 118 -1.34 15.54 8.80
CA TRP A 118 -1.36 16.32 10.04
C TRP A 118 -2.74 16.91 10.31
N ASP A 119 -3.39 17.50 9.31
CA ASP A 119 -4.75 18.02 9.43
C ASP A 119 -5.76 16.93 9.86
N VAL A 120 -5.67 15.72 9.29
CA VAL A 120 -6.48 14.58 9.76
C VAL A 120 -6.13 14.17 11.20
N SER A 121 -4.84 14.14 11.54
CA SER A 121 -4.33 13.79 12.87
C SER A 121 -4.79 14.79 13.95
N ASP A 122 -4.77 16.09 13.66
CA ASP A 122 -5.23 17.14 14.56
C ASP A 122 -6.73 16.97 14.84
N LYS A 123 -7.53 16.68 13.80
CA LYS A 123 -8.96 16.41 13.96
C LYS A 123 -9.28 15.10 14.69
N LEU A 124 -8.41 14.10 14.63
CA LEU A 124 -8.51 12.91 15.47
C LEU A 124 -8.18 13.22 16.93
N SER A 125 -7.21 14.10 17.19
CA SER A 125 -6.89 14.57 18.54
C SER A 125 -8.04 15.37 19.16
N GLU A 126 -8.73 16.18 18.37
CA GLU A 126 -9.97 16.87 18.78
C GLU A 126 -11.11 15.91 19.17
N LEU A 127 -11.09 14.68 18.64
CA LEU A 127 -12.00 13.59 19.02
C LEU A 127 -11.49 12.75 20.20
N GLU A 128 -10.41 13.18 20.86
CA GLU A 128 -9.74 12.47 21.95
C GLU A 128 -9.27 11.05 21.57
N MET A 129 -9.03 10.81 20.28
CA MET A 129 -8.59 9.50 19.79
C MET A 129 -7.07 9.42 19.80
N MET A 130 -6.52 8.56 20.66
CA MET A 130 -5.08 8.31 20.72
C MET A 130 -4.61 7.57 19.47
N HIS A 131 -3.60 8.13 18.80
CA HIS A 131 -3.13 7.59 17.53
C HIS A 131 -1.65 7.84 17.29
N ARG A 132 -1.06 6.97 16.47
CA ARG A 132 0.32 7.04 16.03
C ARG A 132 0.39 7.37 14.54
N ASN A 133 1.10 8.45 14.23
CA ASN A 133 1.37 8.86 12.86
C ASN A 133 2.58 8.13 12.27
N THR A 134 2.50 7.90 10.97
CA THR A 134 3.58 7.53 10.04
C THR A 134 4.63 6.58 10.63
N PHE A 135 4.38 5.28 10.49
CA PHE A 135 5.31 4.25 10.94
C PHE A 135 5.30 3.04 10.00
N GLN A 136 6.27 2.16 10.17
CA GLN A 136 6.38 0.94 9.39
C GLN A 136 5.76 -0.23 10.15
N TRP A 137 4.79 -0.92 9.55
CA TRP A 137 4.22 -2.17 10.06
C TRP A 137 4.54 -3.31 9.09
N GLY A 138 5.52 -4.15 9.44
CA GLY A 138 6.08 -5.15 8.52
C GLY A 138 6.60 -4.48 7.24
N PRO A 139 6.19 -4.92 6.03
CA PRO A 139 6.57 -4.26 4.78
C PRO A 139 5.70 -3.04 4.43
N PHE A 140 4.65 -2.74 5.22
CA PHE A 140 3.68 -1.71 4.90
C PHE A 140 3.95 -0.40 5.67
N PRO A 141 4.08 0.74 4.97
CA PRO A 141 4.04 2.03 5.64
C PRO A 141 2.59 2.36 5.99
N MET A 142 2.35 2.63 7.27
CA MET A 142 1.06 3.04 7.84
C MET A 142 1.02 4.56 7.93
N ASP A 143 -0.15 5.16 7.68
CA ASP A 143 -0.31 6.62 7.76
C ASP A 143 -0.74 7.03 9.18
N ILE A 144 -1.84 6.50 9.67
CA ILE A 144 -2.32 6.70 11.05
C ILE A 144 -2.82 5.36 11.58
N ALA A 145 -2.39 4.95 12.77
CA ALA A 145 -2.97 3.82 13.50
C ALA A 145 -3.53 4.28 14.84
N LEU A 146 -4.73 3.83 15.16
CA LEU A 146 -5.37 4.13 16.44
C LEU A 146 -4.84 3.16 17.50
N GLU A 147 -4.59 3.67 18.70
CA GLU A 147 -4.09 2.85 19.82
C GLU A 147 -5.24 2.12 20.53
N ASP A 148 -6.44 2.70 20.54
CA ASP A 148 -7.62 2.09 21.11
C ASP A 148 -8.23 1.04 20.18
N SER A 149 -7.97 -0.23 20.49
CA SER A 149 -8.73 -1.34 19.93
C SER A 149 -10.11 -1.38 20.58
N GLN A 150 -11.16 -1.06 19.81
CA GLN A 150 -12.55 -1.16 20.22
C GLN A 150 -12.98 -2.64 20.35
N GLY A 151 -12.49 -3.34 21.39
CA GLY A 151 -12.95 -4.64 21.90
C GLY A 151 -12.94 -5.86 20.97
N ASN A 152 -12.80 -5.68 19.65
CA ASN A 152 -12.96 -6.70 18.62
C ASN A 152 -11.65 -7.43 18.27
N GLY A 153 -10.56 -7.13 18.99
CA GLY A 153 -9.21 -7.68 18.75
C GLY A 153 -8.54 -7.24 17.45
N ARG A 154 -9.20 -6.43 16.62
CA ARG A 154 -8.64 -5.82 15.41
C ARG A 154 -8.14 -4.42 15.72
N ARG A 155 -7.16 -3.98 14.93
CA ARG A 155 -6.58 -2.64 15.05
C ARG A 155 -7.13 -1.73 13.97
N ASP A 156 -7.51 -0.52 14.33
CA ASP A 156 -7.99 0.48 13.37
C ASP A 156 -6.82 1.29 12.80
N CYS A 157 -6.85 1.51 11.48
CA CYS A 157 -5.92 2.40 10.82
C CYS A 157 -6.62 3.24 9.77
N ILE A 158 -6.07 4.42 9.53
CA ILE A 158 -6.54 5.37 8.53
C ILE A 158 -5.39 5.60 7.55
N PHE A 159 -5.70 5.46 6.25
CA PHE A 159 -4.82 5.87 5.16
C PHE A 159 -5.30 7.20 4.59
N VAL A 160 -4.38 8.15 4.45
CA VAL A 160 -4.67 9.47 3.89
C VAL A 160 -4.22 9.45 2.42
N ASP A 161 -5.19 9.39 1.51
CA ASP A 161 -4.94 9.20 0.09
C ASP A 161 -4.67 10.53 -0.61
N SER A 162 -3.44 10.67 -1.11
CA SER A 162 -3.01 11.77 -1.95
C SER A 162 -3.51 11.62 -3.39
N PRO A 163 -3.44 12.67 -4.24
CA PRO A 163 -3.77 12.55 -5.66
C PRO A 163 -3.01 11.44 -6.40
N THR A 164 -1.81 11.08 -5.94
CA THR A 164 -1.00 9.99 -6.49
C THR A 164 -1.48 8.59 -6.08
N SER A 165 -2.54 8.47 -5.29
CA SER A 165 -3.22 7.20 -4.99
C SER A 165 -4.09 6.71 -6.15
N PHE A 166 -4.36 7.56 -7.13
CA PHE A 166 -5.30 7.31 -8.22
C PHE A 166 -4.59 7.28 -9.59
N TYR A 167 -5.26 6.73 -10.59
CA TYR A 167 -4.84 6.95 -11.97
C TYR A 167 -4.97 8.43 -12.33
N LEU A 168 -4.11 8.90 -13.24
CA LEU A 168 -4.12 10.29 -13.66
C LEU A 168 -5.48 10.65 -14.25
N SER A 169 -6.08 11.74 -13.76
CA SER A 169 -7.38 12.22 -14.24
C SER A 169 -8.49 11.16 -14.14
N THR A 170 -8.45 10.33 -13.09
CA THR A 170 -9.59 9.50 -12.69
C THR A 170 -9.66 9.43 -11.17
N ASN A 171 -10.80 8.97 -10.65
CA ASN A 171 -10.99 8.63 -9.23
C ASN A 171 -10.77 7.13 -8.97
N GLN A 172 -10.14 6.41 -9.91
CA GLN A 172 -9.86 4.99 -9.77
C GLN A 172 -8.55 4.78 -9.01
N TYR A 173 -8.60 3.95 -7.98
CA TYR A 173 -7.41 3.65 -7.18
C TYR A 173 -6.40 2.84 -7.98
N LEU A 174 -5.13 3.17 -7.77
CA LEU A 174 -4.05 2.33 -8.29
C LEU A 174 -4.16 0.91 -7.71
N PRO A 175 -3.91 -0.15 -8.50
CA PRO A 175 -3.98 -1.53 -8.05
C PRO A 175 -3.16 -1.81 -6.78
N ARG A 176 -2.04 -1.11 -6.58
CA ARG A 176 -1.21 -1.22 -5.37
C ARG A 176 -1.93 -0.75 -4.10
N LYS A 177 -2.80 0.26 -4.19
CA LYS A 177 -3.59 0.76 -3.07
C LYS A 177 -4.67 -0.26 -2.68
N LYS A 178 -5.32 -0.85 -3.68
CA LYS A 178 -6.29 -1.94 -3.49
C LYS A 178 -5.64 -3.18 -2.88
N LEU A 179 -4.52 -3.63 -3.43
CA LEU A 179 -3.76 -4.77 -2.89
C LEU A 179 -3.36 -4.53 -1.43
N ARG A 180 -2.80 -3.36 -1.10
CA ARG A 180 -2.42 -3.04 0.28
C ARG A 180 -3.62 -3.04 1.22
N HIS A 181 -4.73 -2.41 0.81
CA HIS A 181 -5.96 -2.40 1.60
C HIS A 181 -6.40 -3.83 1.91
N HIS A 182 -6.52 -4.66 0.87
CA HIS A 182 -6.93 -6.05 1.01
C HIS A 182 -5.98 -6.85 1.92
N LEU A 183 -4.66 -6.75 1.73
CA LEU A 183 -3.69 -7.45 2.56
C LEU A 183 -3.77 -7.05 4.03
N LEU A 184 -3.88 -5.75 4.34
CA LEU A 184 -4.00 -5.29 5.72
C LEU A 184 -5.31 -5.74 6.36
N THR A 185 -6.42 -5.67 5.62
CA THR A 185 -7.72 -6.19 6.07
C THR A 185 -7.65 -7.69 6.38
N SER A 186 -7.06 -8.50 5.48
CA SER A 186 -6.83 -9.93 5.71
C SER A 186 -5.91 -10.22 6.90
N LEU A 187 -5.00 -9.30 7.22
CA LEU A 187 -4.10 -9.40 8.37
C LEU A 187 -4.72 -8.87 9.68
N GLY A 188 -6.02 -8.53 9.69
CA GLY A 188 -6.75 -8.15 10.91
C GLY A 188 -6.76 -6.65 11.20
N TRP A 189 -6.43 -5.80 10.23
CA TRP A 189 -6.62 -4.36 10.35
C TRP A 189 -8.02 -3.94 9.87
N ASN A 190 -8.62 -3.01 10.58
CA ASN A 190 -9.79 -2.27 10.12
C ASN A 190 -9.29 -1.04 9.35
N VAL A 191 -9.21 -1.16 8.03
CA VAL A 191 -8.59 -0.14 7.17
C VAL A 191 -9.63 0.87 6.71
N ARG A 192 -9.49 2.12 7.15
CA ARG A 192 -10.27 3.28 6.66
C ARG A 192 -9.40 4.18 5.80
N ARG A 193 -10.05 5.00 4.98
CA ARG A 193 -9.38 5.91 4.06
C ARG A 193 -10.00 7.30 4.11
N VAL A 194 -9.14 8.31 4.07
CA VAL A 194 -9.50 9.70 3.90
C VAL A 194 -8.95 10.15 2.56
N ARG A 195 -9.83 10.39 1.59
CA ARG A 195 -9.43 10.87 0.27
C ARG A 195 -9.17 12.37 0.30
N TRP A 196 -8.12 12.80 -0.39
CA TRP A 196 -7.76 14.22 -0.46
C TRP A 196 -8.87 15.11 -1.03
N ASP A 197 -9.63 14.65 -2.02
CA ASP A 197 -10.66 15.42 -2.70
C ASP A 197 -11.88 15.60 -1.80
N GLU A 198 -12.35 14.51 -1.19
CA GLU A 198 -13.43 14.55 -0.18
C GLU A 198 -13.03 15.44 1.00
N TRP A 199 -11.82 15.25 1.54
CA TRP A 199 -11.36 16.03 2.69
C TRP A 199 -11.22 17.53 2.44
N LEU A 200 -10.74 17.92 1.26
CA LEU A 200 -10.61 19.32 0.88
C LEU A 200 -11.94 19.98 0.52
N SER A 201 -12.93 19.19 0.09
CA SER A 201 -14.28 19.70 -0.16
C SER A 201 -15.05 20.04 1.13
N LEU A 202 -14.63 19.49 2.27
CA LEU A 202 -15.24 19.75 3.57
C LEU A 202 -14.80 21.10 4.14
N GLU A 203 -15.76 21.84 4.68
CA GLU A 203 -15.50 23.00 5.52
C GLU A 203 -14.78 22.55 6.81
N PRO A 204 -13.81 23.34 7.35
CA PRO A 204 -12.96 22.91 8.47
C PRO A 204 -13.73 22.45 9.72
N ASP A 205 -14.85 23.11 9.99
CA ASP A 205 -15.80 22.86 11.08
C ASP A 205 -16.59 21.55 10.92
N LYS A 206 -16.72 21.02 9.70
CA LYS A 206 -17.41 19.75 9.42
C LYS A 206 -16.50 18.52 9.47
N ARG A 207 -15.18 18.71 9.49
CA ARG A 207 -14.20 17.61 9.42
C ARG A 207 -14.24 16.68 10.63
N VAL A 208 -14.46 17.22 11.82
CA VAL A 208 -14.57 16.46 13.07
C VAL A 208 -15.78 15.53 13.02
N GLU A 209 -16.94 16.05 12.63
CA GLU A 209 -18.16 15.24 12.49
C GLU A 209 -18.01 14.18 11.40
N TRP A 210 -17.39 14.54 10.26
CA TRP A 210 -17.12 13.59 9.20
C TRP A 210 -16.21 12.43 9.67
N LEU A 211 -15.15 12.72 10.44
CA LEU A 211 -14.30 11.67 11.02
C LEU A 211 -15.07 10.80 12.02
N ARG A 212 -15.92 11.40 12.84
CA ARG A 212 -16.78 10.65 13.78
C ARG A 212 -17.68 9.66 13.04
N VAL A 213 -18.28 10.07 11.93
CA VAL A 213 -19.08 9.18 11.06
C VAL A 213 -18.21 8.11 10.40
N LEU A 214 -17.01 8.47 9.91
CA LEU A 214 -16.08 7.51 9.32
C LEU A 214 -15.66 6.43 10.33
N MET A 215 -15.42 6.81 11.58
CA MET A 215 -14.99 5.90 12.63
C MET A 215 -16.10 5.00 13.16
N SER A 216 -17.35 5.49 13.23
CA SER A 216 -18.50 4.68 13.64
C SER A 216 -18.96 3.72 12.53
N SER A 217 -18.68 4.05 11.26
CA SER A 217 -19.01 3.21 10.12
C SER A 217 -18.16 1.93 10.09
N PRO A 218 -18.71 0.79 9.61
CA PRO A 218 -17.93 -0.44 9.45
C PRO A 218 -16.78 -0.23 8.46
N ALA A 219 -15.60 -0.76 8.79
CA ALA A 219 -14.44 -0.67 7.91
C ALA A 219 -14.73 -1.41 6.58
N PRO A 220 -14.49 -0.79 5.42
CA PRO A 220 -14.66 -1.47 4.15
C PRO A 220 -13.70 -2.66 4.06
N THR A 221 -14.20 -3.79 3.55
CA THR A 221 -13.37 -4.98 3.32
C THR A 221 -12.61 -4.88 2.00
N GLU A 222 -13.21 -4.19 1.03
CA GLU A 222 -12.65 -3.96 -0.30
C GLU A 222 -12.56 -2.47 -0.59
N LEU A 223 -11.52 -2.10 -1.34
CA LEU A 223 -11.34 -0.73 -1.81
C LEU A 223 -11.94 -0.59 -3.21
N LEU A 224 -13.17 -0.09 -3.26
CA LEU A 224 -13.90 0.16 -4.49
C LEU A 224 -13.49 1.49 -5.12
N ASP A 225 -13.58 1.56 -6.46
CA ASP A 225 -13.44 2.82 -7.18
C ASP A 225 -14.74 3.64 -7.04
N VAL A 226 -14.60 4.95 -6.98
CA VAL A 226 -15.77 5.84 -7.05
C VAL A 226 -16.06 6.18 -8.51
N GLU A 227 -17.35 6.37 -8.82
CA GLU A 227 -17.80 6.73 -10.16
C GLU A 227 -17.01 7.92 -10.73
N LEU A 228 -16.78 7.86 -12.04
CA LEU A 228 -15.94 8.81 -12.74
C LEU A 228 -16.62 10.19 -12.79
N ALA A 229 -16.06 11.16 -12.08
CA ALA A 229 -16.30 12.56 -12.40
C ALA A 229 -15.69 12.92 -13.77
N PRO A 230 -16.24 13.90 -14.50
CA PRO A 230 -15.66 14.41 -15.74
C PRO A 230 -14.18 14.83 -15.55
N VAL A 231 -13.32 14.42 -16.50
CA VAL A 231 -11.86 14.67 -16.48
C VAL A 231 -11.48 16.14 -16.24
N LYS A 232 -12.27 17.08 -16.76
CA LYS A 232 -12.04 18.53 -16.59
C LYS A 232 -12.19 18.99 -15.13
N GLU A 233 -13.15 18.43 -14.41
CA GLU A 233 -13.40 18.77 -13.01
C GLU A 233 -12.26 18.25 -12.13
N GLN A 234 -11.84 17.00 -12.35
CA GLN A 234 -10.72 16.39 -11.62
C GLN A 234 -9.38 17.11 -11.83
N LEU A 235 -9.10 17.58 -13.05
CA LEU A 235 -7.90 18.39 -13.32
C LEU A 235 -7.94 19.73 -12.58
N THR A 236 -9.11 20.35 -12.51
CA THR A 236 -9.31 21.62 -11.79
C THR A 236 -9.08 21.43 -10.30
N GLU A 237 -9.63 20.36 -9.71
CA GLU A 237 -9.41 20.01 -8.31
C GLU A 237 -7.95 19.67 -8.00
N PHE A 238 -7.28 18.94 -8.88
CA PHE A 238 -5.86 18.65 -8.73
C PHE A 238 -4.98 19.92 -8.75
N MET A 239 -5.32 20.87 -9.62
CA MET A 239 -4.64 22.17 -9.67
C MET A 239 -4.91 23.01 -8.41
N ARG A 240 -6.13 22.97 -7.88
CA ARG A 240 -6.47 23.57 -6.57
C ARG A 240 -5.66 22.95 -5.44
N PHE A 241 -5.56 21.62 -5.38
CA PHE A 241 -4.73 20.92 -4.40
C PHE A 241 -3.28 21.38 -4.47
N LYS A 242 -2.69 21.46 -5.68
CA LYS A 242 -1.32 21.95 -5.86
C LYS A 242 -1.15 23.39 -5.37
N ALA A 243 -2.15 24.25 -5.58
CA ALA A 243 -2.11 25.63 -5.11
C ALA A 243 -2.15 25.71 -3.58
N ILE A 244 -3.05 24.95 -2.93
CA ILE A 244 -3.16 24.88 -1.46
C ILE A 244 -1.85 24.38 -0.84
N VAL A 245 -1.30 23.27 -1.35
CA VAL A 245 -0.01 22.73 -0.86
C VAL A 245 1.13 23.72 -1.07
N LYS A 246 1.12 24.48 -2.17
CA LYS A 246 2.13 25.51 -2.43
C LYS A 246 1.99 26.69 -1.46
N GLN A 247 0.77 27.10 -1.12
CA GLN A 247 0.49 28.18 -0.18
C GLN A 247 0.87 27.79 1.24
N GLN A 248 0.50 26.59 1.70
CA GLN A 248 0.91 26.07 3.02
C GLN A 248 2.43 26.02 3.15
N ARG A 249 3.13 25.47 2.14
CA ARG A 249 4.61 25.45 2.12
C ARG A 249 5.27 26.84 2.07
N TYR A 250 4.53 27.86 1.65
CA TYR A 250 4.99 29.24 1.68
C TYR A 250 4.82 29.80 3.10
N GLN A 251 3.65 29.61 3.72
CA GLN A 251 3.40 29.98 5.12
C GLN A 251 4.43 29.34 6.07
N ASP A 252 4.65 28.03 5.95
CA ASP A 252 5.64 27.30 6.78
C ASP A 252 7.10 27.79 6.60
N ARG A 253 7.42 28.44 5.47
CA ARG A 253 8.78 28.96 5.20
C ARG A 253 8.98 30.41 5.63
N TYR A 254 7.90 31.19 5.72
CA TYR A 254 7.96 32.62 6.01
C TYR A 254 7.40 32.98 7.40
N GLU A 255 6.89 32.01 8.15
CA GLU A 255 6.65 32.09 9.60
C GLU A 255 7.62 31.20 10.44
N PRO A 256 8.97 31.32 10.32
CA PRO A 256 9.83 30.86 11.40
C PRO A 256 9.87 31.96 12.47
N GLU A 257 9.27 31.69 13.63
CA GLU A 257 9.46 32.44 14.89
C GLU A 257 9.07 33.93 14.88
N THR A 258 7.79 34.21 15.14
CA THR A 258 7.46 35.34 16.02
C THR A 258 7.16 34.80 17.41
N MET A 259 7.98 35.22 18.38
CA MET A 259 7.88 35.08 19.84
C MET A 259 8.68 33.95 20.49
N ASP A 260 10.01 34.15 20.55
CA ASP A 260 10.70 34.03 21.84
C ASP A 260 11.62 35.26 22.04
N LEU A 261 11.00 36.34 22.52
CA LEU A 261 11.69 37.46 23.18
C LEU A 261 10.89 37.79 24.43
N GLY A 262 10.82 36.83 25.36
CA GLY A 262 10.37 37.03 26.72
C GLY A 262 11.57 36.95 27.66
N LEU A 263 12.05 38.12 28.08
CA LEU A 263 12.95 38.33 29.21
C LEU A 263 12.46 37.65 30.49
#